data_AF-F2DTF3-F1
#
_entry.id   AF-F2DTF3-F1
#
_cell.length_a   1.000
_cell.length_b   1.000
_cell.length_c   1.000
_cell.angle_alpha   90.00
_cell.angle_beta   90.00
_cell.angle_gamma   90.00
#
_symmetry.space_group_name_H-M   'P 1'
#
loop_
_entity.id
_entity.type
_entity.pdbx_description
1 polymer ?
#
loop_
_entity_poly.entity_id
_entity_poly.type
_entity_poly.pdbx_seq_one_letter_code
_entity_poly.pdbx_strand_id
1 'polypeptide(L)'
;TVTSEEAQSLFEMAAAKFQEVAALALFNWGNVHMCAARKRIPLDESSPKEIMSAQLRTAYDWVLEMYALAGHRYEEALNIKQDFYEGLLALGQQHFETAKLHWSFALADKVDLSTWDSSETLKLFDSAEEKMRAATEMWEKVEEQRMLELKTPGATEKDEVLKKRKKQHSADGQGELTPEEAAEQAAVMRQQIHLFWGNMLFERSQVEFKLVVGDWKKNLDASVERFKLAGASESDISTVLKNHFSNAVSESEEKKVMPSGTGSSQTSDNIDDESVVES
;
A
#
# COMPACT_ATOMS: atom_id res chain seq x y z
N THR A 1 43.56 13.62 22.86
CA THR A 1 43.15 12.93 24.10
C THR A 1 41.73 12.43 23.90
N VAL A 2 41.23 11.44 24.65
CA VAL A 2 39.84 10.93 24.47
C VAL A 2 38.77 12.01 24.76
N THR A 3 39.16 13.09 25.45
CA THR A 3 38.31 14.21 25.88
C THR A 3 38.44 15.48 25.00
N SER A 4 38.76 15.36 23.71
CA SER A 4 38.78 16.51 22.78
C SER A 4 37.57 16.51 21.86
N GLU A 5 37.26 17.66 21.25
CA GLU A 5 36.06 17.83 20.40
C GLU A 5 36.08 16.93 19.16
N GLU A 6 37.28 16.62 18.63
CA GLU A 6 37.46 15.66 17.53
C GLU A 6 37.20 14.21 17.98
N ALA A 7 37.40 13.89 19.26
CA ALA A 7 37.05 12.58 19.81
C ALA A 7 35.53 12.50 20.11
N GLN A 8 34.95 13.58 20.62
CA GLN A 8 33.51 13.66 20.89
C GLN A 8 32.66 13.51 19.62
N SER A 9 33.01 14.23 18.55
CA SER A 9 32.33 14.11 17.24
C SER A 9 32.49 12.72 16.61
N LEU A 10 33.60 12.00 16.87
CA LEU A 10 33.76 10.59 16.49
C LEU A 10 32.84 9.65 17.27
N PHE A 11 32.60 9.91 18.56
CA PHE A 11 31.63 9.14 19.35
C PHE A 11 30.18 9.41 18.92
N GLU A 12 29.83 10.65 18.59
CA GLU A 12 28.50 11.03 18.08
C GLU A 12 28.22 10.38 16.71
N MET A 13 29.19 10.43 15.78
CA MET A 13 29.09 9.70 14.50
C MET A 13 29.01 8.17 14.68
N ALA A 14 29.61 7.60 15.72
CA ALA A 14 29.47 6.17 16.03
C ALA A 14 28.09 5.84 16.60
N ALA A 15 27.58 6.66 17.53
CA ALA A 15 26.25 6.49 18.12
C ALA A 15 25.14 6.56 17.07
N ALA A 16 25.17 7.57 16.19
CA ALA A 16 24.21 7.73 15.10
C ALA A 16 24.15 6.50 14.18
N LYS A 17 25.30 5.92 13.83
CA LYS A 17 25.39 4.68 13.04
C LYS A 17 24.83 3.45 13.77
N PHE A 18 25.07 3.33 15.07
CA PHE A 18 24.48 2.22 15.83
C PHE A 18 22.96 2.37 15.97
N GLN A 19 22.43 3.59 16.07
CA GLN A 19 20.98 3.85 16.01
C GLN A 19 20.39 3.51 14.63
N GLU A 20 21.06 3.92 13.55
CA GLU A 20 20.69 3.60 12.16
C GLU A 20 20.62 2.08 11.92
N VAL A 21 21.67 1.34 12.28
CA VAL A 21 21.71 -0.13 12.15
C VAL A 21 20.66 -0.82 13.03
N ALA A 22 20.41 -0.33 14.25
CA ALA A 22 19.40 -0.89 15.14
C ALA A 22 17.96 -0.65 14.63
N ALA A 23 17.66 0.56 14.15
CA ALA A 23 16.38 0.88 13.53
C ALA A 23 16.15 0.04 12.26
N LEU A 24 17.17 -0.10 11.40
CA LEU A 24 17.12 -0.92 10.19
C LEU A 24 16.92 -2.41 10.49
N ALA A 25 17.53 -2.93 11.57
CA ALA A 25 17.33 -4.31 12.01
C ALA A 25 15.89 -4.58 12.47
N LEU A 26 15.30 -3.66 13.26
CA LEU A 26 13.92 -3.74 13.71
C LEU A 26 12.93 -3.61 12.55
N PHE A 27 13.14 -2.65 11.65
CA PHE A 27 12.37 -2.50 10.41
C PHE A 27 12.36 -3.77 9.56
N ASN A 28 13.51 -4.41 9.37
CA ASN A 28 13.58 -5.67 8.62
C ASN A 28 12.92 -6.84 9.37
N TRP A 29 12.92 -6.86 10.69
CA TRP A 29 12.12 -7.81 11.48
C TRP A 29 10.60 -7.56 11.29
N GLY A 30 10.16 -6.29 11.29
CA GLY A 30 8.78 -5.94 10.92
C GLY A 30 8.40 -6.44 9.52
N ASN A 31 9.29 -6.29 8.54
CA ASN A 31 9.11 -6.80 7.18
C ASN A 31 9.01 -8.34 7.13
N VAL A 32 9.72 -9.07 8.00
CA VAL A 32 9.57 -10.52 8.14
C VAL A 32 8.16 -10.89 8.64
N HIS A 33 7.59 -10.13 9.58
CA HIS A 33 6.21 -10.33 10.02
C HIS A 33 5.19 -9.99 8.91
N MET A 34 5.36 -8.88 8.18
CA MET A 34 4.53 -8.56 7.00
C MET A 34 4.62 -9.64 5.90
N CYS A 35 5.75 -10.32 5.77
CA CYS A 35 5.91 -11.46 4.85
C CYS A 35 5.32 -12.78 5.42
N ALA A 36 5.35 -12.99 6.74
CA ALA A 36 4.70 -14.12 7.40
C ALA A 36 3.16 -14.05 7.28
N ALA A 37 2.59 -12.84 7.35
CA ALA A 37 1.19 -12.55 7.10
C ALA A 37 0.72 -13.00 5.70
N ARG A 38 1.59 -12.95 4.68
CA ARG A 38 1.27 -13.37 3.30
C ARG A 38 1.24 -14.89 3.09
N LYS A 39 1.59 -15.69 4.10
CA LYS A 39 1.47 -17.16 4.03
C LYS A 39 -0.01 -17.56 4.12
N ARG A 40 -0.54 -18.07 3.01
CA ARG A 40 -1.93 -18.57 2.94
C ARG A 40 -2.11 -19.73 3.93
N ILE A 41 -3.09 -19.60 4.83
CA ILE A 41 -3.72 -20.78 5.43
C ILE A 41 -4.52 -21.49 4.31
N PRO A 42 -4.39 -22.82 4.14
CA PRO A 42 -5.23 -23.54 3.18
C PRO A 42 -6.71 -23.42 3.57
N LEU A 43 -7.50 -22.81 2.70
CA LEU A 43 -8.96 -22.88 2.75
C LEU A 43 -9.42 -24.01 1.83
N ASP A 44 -10.27 -24.90 2.33
CA ASP A 44 -10.87 -25.97 1.53
C ASP A 44 -12.28 -25.57 1.11
N GLU A 45 -12.46 -25.24 -0.17
CA GLU A 45 -13.76 -24.87 -0.74
C GLU A 45 -14.76 -26.05 -0.83
N SER A 46 -14.31 -27.29 -0.59
CA SER A 46 -15.18 -28.48 -0.49
C SER A 46 -15.66 -28.76 0.95
N SER A 47 -15.11 -28.07 1.96
CA SER A 47 -15.49 -28.26 3.36
C SER A 47 -16.86 -27.66 3.70
N PRO A 48 -17.57 -28.19 4.71
CA PRO A 48 -18.78 -27.58 5.27
C PRO A 48 -18.58 -26.11 5.66
N LYS A 49 -19.62 -25.28 5.47
CA LYS A 49 -19.58 -23.82 5.70
C LYS A 49 -19.04 -23.42 7.08
N GLU A 50 -19.37 -24.19 8.12
CA GLU A 50 -18.94 -23.96 9.51
C GLU A 50 -17.44 -24.23 9.70
N ILE A 51 -16.87 -25.16 8.94
CA ILE A 51 -15.42 -25.42 8.91
C ILE A 51 -14.73 -24.32 8.09
N MET A 52 -15.32 -23.88 6.97
CA MET A 52 -14.80 -22.76 6.19
C MET A 52 -14.79 -21.44 6.97
N SER A 53 -15.83 -21.11 7.74
CA SER A 53 -15.85 -19.88 8.55
C SER A 53 -14.86 -19.94 9.71
N ALA A 54 -14.69 -21.11 10.35
CA ALA A 54 -13.65 -21.31 11.36
C ALA A 54 -12.24 -21.14 10.76
N GLN A 55 -11.97 -21.73 9.58
CA GLN A 55 -10.70 -21.54 8.85
C GLN A 55 -10.46 -20.08 8.46
N LEU A 56 -11.47 -19.40 7.92
CA LEU A 56 -11.43 -17.97 7.55
C LEU A 56 -11.12 -17.10 8.77
N ARG A 57 -11.74 -17.37 9.92
CA ARG A 57 -11.49 -16.66 11.17
C ARG A 57 -10.07 -16.89 11.68
N THR A 58 -9.59 -18.14 11.69
CA THR A 58 -8.20 -18.45 12.05
C THR A 58 -7.18 -17.77 11.13
N ALA A 59 -7.46 -17.68 9.83
CA ALA A 59 -6.62 -16.95 8.87
C ALA A 59 -6.62 -15.45 9.15
N TYR A 60 -7.78 -14.85 9.43
CA TYR A 60 -7.89 -13.44 9.80
C TYR A 60 -7.12 -13.12 11.08
N ASP A 61 -7.31 -13.89 12.15
CA ASP A 61 -6.66 -13.65 13.44
C ASP A 61 -5.12 -13.80 13.34
N TRP A 62 -4.63 -14.77 12.56
CA TRP A 62 -3.20 -14.93 12.27
C TRP A 62 -2.60 -13.73 11.51
N VAL A 63 -3.27 -13.25 10.47
CA VAL A 63 -2.78 -12.09 9.69
C VAL A 63 -2.79 -10.82 10.56
N LEU A 64 -3.81 -10.65 11.41
CA LEU A 64 -3.91 -9.55 12.37
C LEU A 64 -2.80 -9.58 13.42
N GLU A 65 -2.47 -10.76 13.98
CA GLU A 65 -1.33 -10.94 14.89
C GLU A 65 -0.01 -10.56 14.20
N MET A 66 0.23 -11.04 12.97
CA MET A 66 1.44 -10.71 12.22
C MET A 66 1.54 -9.22 11.89
N TYR A 67 0.43 -8.54 11.60
CA TYR A 67 0.42 -7.08 11.40
C TYR A 67 0.66 -6.30 12.68
N ALA A 68 0.13 -6.73 13.83
CA ALA A 68 0.43 -6.10 15.12
C ALA A 68 1.92 -6.25 15.50
N LEU A 69 2.50 -7.45 15.30
CA LEU A 69 3.92 -7.70 15.52
C LEU A 69 4.82 -6.89 14.56
N ALA A 70 4.38 -6.68 13.32
CA ALA A 70 5.09 -5.80 12.38
C ALA A 70 5.04 -4.33 12.86
N GLY A 71 3.85 -3.83 13.23
CA GLY A 71 3.64 -2.48 13.74
C GLY A 71 4.58 -2.14 14.89
N HIS A 72 4.61 -2.97 15.94
CA HIS A 72 5.49 -2.76 17.09
C HIS A 72 6.98 -2.71 16.74
N ARG A 73 7.44 -3.49 15.74
CA ARG A 73 8.84 -3.42 15.29
C ARG A 73 9.15 -2.14 14.52
N TYR A 74 8.20 -1.59 13.78
CA TYR A 74 8.34 -0.27 13.15
C TYR A 74 8.28 0.86 14.19
N GLU A 75 7.43 0.76 15.21
CA GLU A 75 7.37 1.69 16.35
C GLU A 75 8.70 1.70 17.13
N GLU A 76 9.27 0.54 17.46
CA GLU A 76 10.59 0.46 18.11
C GLU A 76 11.70 1.06 17.23
N ALA A 77 11.68 0.84 15.91
CA ALA A 77 12.65 1.45 15.00
C ALA A 77 12.57 2.99 15.02
N LEU A 78 11.35 3.55 14.98
CA LEU A 78 11.10 5.00 15.04
C LEU A 78 11.46 5.60 16.41
N ASN A 79 11.32 4.84 17.50
CA ASN A 79 11.76 5.25 18.83
C ASN A 79 13.30 5.31 18.95
N ILE A 80 14.04 4.49 18.20
CA ILE A 80 15.51 4.57 18.12
C ILE A 80 15.99 5.69 17.19
N LYS A 81 15.30 5.89 16.06
CA LYS A 81 15.62 6.87 15.02
C LYS A 81 14.34 7.50 14.46
N GLN A 82 14.03 8.73 14.90
CA GLN A 82 12.82 9.45 14.50
C GLN A 82 12.89 9.97 13.06
N ASP A 83 14.10 10.28 12.57
CA ASP A 83 14.38 10.72 11.20
C ASP A 83 14.58 9.51 10.25
N PHE A 84 13.58 8.63 10.20
CA PHE A 84 13.61 7.37 9.45
C PHE A 84 12.30 7.19 8.66
N TYR A 85 12.29 7.72 7.43
CA TYR A 85 11.08 7.78 6.60
C TYR A 85 10.60 6.38 6.16
N GLU A 86 11.51 5.42 5.98
CA GLU A 86 11.17 4.03 5.67
C GLU A 86 10.35 3.38 6.79
N GLY A 87 10.67 3.69 8.06
CA GLY A 87 9.88 3.25 9.22
C GLY A 87 8.46 3.81 9.22
N LEU A 88 8.30 5.09 8.87
CA LEU A 88 6.97 5.71 8.72
C LEU A 88 6.19 5.14 7.52
N LEU A 89 6.84 4.91 6.37
CA LEU A 89 6.22 4.27 5.21
C LEU A 89 5.71 2.86 5.55
N ALA A 90 6.52 2.06 6.24
CA ALA A 90 6.17 0.68 6.57
C ALA A 90 5.10 0.57 7.66
N LEU A 91 5.12 1.45 8.67
CA LEU A 91 4.03 1.54 9.66
C LEU A 91 2.73 2.02 8.99
N GLY A 92 2.80 3.00 8.08
CA GLY A 92 1.67 3.39 7.25
C GLY A 92 1.13 2.24 6.39
N GLN A 93 2.03 1.42 5.81
CA GLN A 93 1.64 0.23 5.06
C GLN A 93 0.98 -0.84 5.94
N GLN A 94 1.50 -1.08 7.15
CA GLN A 94 0.88 -2.02 8.09
C GLN A 94 -0.53 -1.57 8.48
N HIS A 95 -0.74 -0.28 8.79
CA HIS A 95 -2.06 0.28 9.06
C HIS A 95 -3.02 0.07 7.87
N PHE A 96 -2.57 0.41 6.65
CA PHE A 96 -3.34 0.27 5.42
C PHE A 96 -3.77 -1.19 5.12
N GLU A 97 -2.84 -2.15 5.19
CA GLU A 97 -3.15 -3.56 4.93
C GLU A 97 -4.03 -4.14 6.05
N THR A 98 -3.96 -3.60 7.28
CA THR A 98 -4.86 -3.97 8.39
C THR A 98 -6.28 -3.45 8.15
N ALA A 99 -6.46 -2.22 7.65
CA ALA A 99 -7.77 -1.71 7.23
C ALA A 99 -8.39 -2.61 6.14
N LYS A 100 -7.60 -2.97 5.12
CA LYS A 100 -8.01 -3.91 4.07
C LYS A 100 -8.32 -5.30 4.59
N LEU A 101 -7.62 -5.80 5.61
CA LEU A 101 -7.92 -7.08 6.26
C LEU A 101 -9.30 -7.05 6.94
N HIS A 102 -9.59 -6.02 7.75
CA HIS A 102 -10.89 -5.85 8.39
C HIS A 102 -12.03 -5.78 7.36
N TRP A 103 -11.85 -4.96 6.32
CA TRP A 103 -12.81 -4.83 5.22
C TRP A 103 -13.04 -6.14 4.45
N SER A 104 -11.96 -6.82 4.06
CA SER A 104 -12.05 -8.08 3.32
C SER A 104 -12.71 -9.18 4.15
N PHE A 105 -12.43 -9.24 5.45
CA PHE A 105 -13.07 -10.18 6.37
C PHE A 105 -14.56 -9.90 6.52
N ALA A 106 -14.97 -8.63 6.71
CA ALA A 106 -16.37 -8.25 6.79
C ALA A 106 -17.17 -8.67 5.54
N LEU A 107 -16.59 -8.49 4.35
CA LEU A 107 -17.20 -8.95 3.09
C LEU A 107 -17.25 -10.49 2.98
N ALA A 108 -16.20 -11.20 3.41
CA ALA A 108 -16.10 -12.66 3.31
C ALA A 108 -17.02 -13.40 4.30
N ASP A 109 -17.12 -12.89 5.53
CA ASP A 109 -18.02 -13.36 6.60
C ASP A 109 -19.48 -12.92 6.37
N LYS A 110 -19.70 -11.98 5.43
CA LYS A 110 -21.01 -11.50 4.95
C LYS A 110 -21.83 -10.81 6.03
N VAL A 111 -21.15 -9.99 6.85
CA VAL A 111 -21.80 -9.16 7.86
C VAL A 111 -22.73 -8.13 7.21
N ASP A 112 -23.78 -7.72 7.92
CA ASP A 112 -24.62 -6.61 7.49
C ASP A 112 -23.86 -5.28 7.65
N LEU A 113 -23.38 -4.74 6.51
CA LEU A 113 -22.63 -3.49 6.44
C LEU A 113 -23.39 -2.27 6.99
N SER A 114 -24.73 -2.33 7.12
CA SER A 114 -25.52 -1.27 7.75
C SER A 114 -25.45 -1.26 9.29
N THR A 115 -24.94 -2.34 9.88
CA THR A 115 -24.75 -2.50 11.34
C THR A 115 -23.30 -2.77 11.75
N TRP A 116 -22.39 -2.96 10.79
CA TRP A 116 -20.97 -3.20 11.02
C TRP A 116 -20.26 -1.93 11.49
N ASP A 117 -19.53 -2.01 12.61
CA ASP A 117 -18.68 -0.92 13.07
C ASP A 117 -17.43 -0.79 12.21
N SER A 118 -17.46 0.17 11.28
CA SER A 118 -16.35 0.53 10.41
C SER A 118 -15.33 1.48 11.06
N SER A 119 -15.57 1.95 12.29
CA SER A 119 -14.79 3.03 12.93
C SER A 119 -13.29 2.76 12.98
N GLU A 120 -12.88 1.52 13.32
CA GLU A 120 -11.46 1.17 13.38
C GLU A 120 -10.82 1.05 11.99
N THR A 121 -11.56 0.52 11.01
CA THR A 121 -11.13 0.45 9.61
C THR A 121 -10.85 1.86 9.05
N LEU A 122 -11.73 2.83 9.36
CA LEU A 122 -11.56 4.22 8.93
C LEU A 122 -10.38 4.92 9.64
N LYS A 123 -10.22 4.74 10.96
CA LYS A 123 -9.03 5.24 11.70
C LYS A 123 -7.72 4.70 11.13
N LEU A 124 -7.69 3.43 10.74
CA LEU A 124 -6.51 2.82 10.13
C LEU A 124 -6.18 3.44 8.77
N PHE A 125 -7.18 3.77 7.94
CA PHE A 125 -6.97 4.56 6.71
C PHE A 125 -6.47 5.98 7.01
N ASP A 126 -7.10 6.70 7.94
CA ASP A 126 -6.67 8.06 8.33
C ASP A 126 -5.21 8.07 8.84
N SER A 127 -4.87 7.12 9.71
CA SER A 127 -3.53 7.03 10.31
C SER A 127 -2.47 6.47 9.35
N ALA A 128 -2.87 5.71 8.33
CA ALA A 128 -2.00 5.34 7.21
C ALA A 128 -1.69 6.55 6.31
N GLU A 129 -2.69 7.40 6.02
CA GLU A 129 -2.50 8.62 5.23
C GLU A 129 -1.63 9.66 5.97
N GLU A 130 -1.85 9.83 7.27
CA GLU A 130 -1.00 10.65 8.16
C GLU A 130 0.48 10.21 8.07
N LYS A 131 0.74 8.90 8.23
CA LYS A 131 2.09 8.33 8.18
C LYS A 131 2.70 8.46 6.78
N MET A 132 1.93 8.27 5.72
CA MET A 132 2.37 8.45 4.34
C MET A 132 2.78 9.89 4.04
N ARG A 133 1.99 10.85 4.52
CA ARG A 133 2.28 12.28 4.41
C ARG A 133 3.55 12.65 5.17
N ALA A 134 3.65 12.27 6.44
CA ALA A 134 4.83 12.53 7.28
C ALA A 134 6.11 11.90 6.71
N ALA A 135 6.02 10.68 6.17
CA ALA A 135 7.14 10.01 5.51
C ALA A 135 7.56 10.70 4.21
N THR A 136 6.61 11.11 3.38
CA THR A 136 6.87 11.85 2.13
C THR A 136 7.59 13.17 2.45
N GLU A 137 7.03 13.95 3.38
CA GLU A 137 7.62 15.22 3.82
C GLU A 137 8.99 15.07 4.49
N MET A 138 9.31 13.91 5.05
CA MET A 138 10.62 13.62 5.64
C MET A 138 11.64 13.24 4.56
N TRP A 139 11.24 12.35 3.65
CA TRP A 139 12.04 11.94 2.51
C TRP A 139 12.40 13.11 1.58
N GLU A 140 11.44 13.98 1.28
CA GLU A 140 11.66 15.18 0.46
C GLU A 140 12.72 16.10 1.08
N LYS A 141 12.71 16.29 2.41
CA LYS A 141 13.72 17.10 3.13
C LYS A 141 15.12 16.47 3.08
N VAL A 142 15.22 15.13 3.12
CA VAL A 142 16.50 14.41 2.99
C VAL A 142 17.07 14.59 1.57
N GLU A 143 16.24 14.45 0.53
CA GLU A 143 16.68 14.67 -0.86
C GLU A 143 16.99 16.16 -1.16
N GLU A 144 16.26 17.11 -0.56
CA GLU A 144 16.62 18.54 -0.63
C GLU A 144 18.01 18.81 -0.03
N GLN A 145 18.31 18.26 1.15
CA GLN A 145 19.62 18.39 1.80
C GLN A 145 20.74 17.77 0.94
N ARG A 146 20.55 16.53 0.46
CA ARG A 146 21.45 15.84 -0.48
C ARG A 146 21.73 16.69 -1.73
N MET A 147 20.69 17.33 -2.27
CA MET A 147 20.77 18.22 -3.43
C MET A 147 21.34 19.63 -3.13
N LEU A 148 21.55 19.99 -1.86
CA LEU A 148 22.29 21.19 -1.45
C LEU A 148 23.77 20.88 -1.22
N GLU A 149 24.08 19.73 -0.60
CA GLU A 149 25.46 19.26 -0.40
C GLU A 149 26.18 19.10 -1.76
N LEU A 150 25.53 18.45 -2.73
CA LEU A 150 26.03 18.29 -4.11
C LEU A 150 26.32 19.63 -4.84
N LYS A 151 25.70 20.73 -4.41
CA LYS A 151 25.87 22.07 -5.02
C LYS A 151 26.95 22.92 -4.34
N THR A 152 27.52 22.48 -3.22
CA THR A 152 28.38 23.31 -2.36
C THR A 152 29.87 23.11 -2.68
N PRO A 153 30.56 24.04 -3.37
CA PRO A 153 31.93 23.82 -3.80
C PRO A 153 32.91 24.08 -2.64
N GLY A 154 33.59 23.04 -2.16
CA GLY A 154 34.69 23.17 -1.19
C GLY A 154 34.76 22.07 -0.12
N ALA A 155 33.72 21.26 0.08
CA ALA A 155 33.74 20.16 1.05
C ALA A 155 34.71 19.01 0.66
N THR A 156 34.95 18.84 -0.65
CA THR A 156 35.63 17.68 -1.25
C THR A 156 37.05 17.45 -0.76
N GLU A 157 37.89 18.48 -0.58
CA GLU A 157 39.32 18.28 -0.27
C GLU A 157 39.57 17.77 1.16
N LYS A 158 38.75 18.18 2.13
CA LYS A 158 38.83 17.63 3.51
C LYS A 158 38.16 16.27 3.62
N ASP A 159 37.04 16.08 2.93
CA ASP A 159 36.27 14.83 2.99
C ASP A 159 36.93 13.69 2.20
N GLU A 160 37.70 13.96 1.15
CA GLU A 160 38.54 12.97 0.44
C GLU A 160 39.41 12.12 1.39
N VAL A 161 39.95 12.72 2.44
CA VAL A 161 40.80 12.05 3.43
C VAL A 161 39.98 11.20 4.41
N LEU A 162 38.75 11.60 4.73
CA LEU A 162 37.81 10.80 5.53
C LEU A 162 37.19 9.67 4.71
N LYS A 163 36.80 9.92 3.45
CA LYS A 163 36.28 8.93 2.49
C LYS A 163 37.30 7.81 2.23
N LYS A 164 38.57 8.15 2.04
CA LYS A 164 39.66 7.15 1.95
C LYS A 164 39.85 6.31 3.22
N ARG A 165 39.35 6.75 4.39
CA ARG A 165 39.26 5.94 5.62
C ARG A 165 37.92 5.20 5.78
N LYS A 166 36.79 5.76 5.32
CA LYS A 166 35.49 5.05 5.23
C LYS A 166 35.62 3.77 4.39
N LYS A 167 36.41 3.80 3.31
CA LYS A 167 36.67 2.67 2.38
C LYS A 167 37.21 1.37 3.00
N GLN A 168 37.55 1.32 4.29
CA GLN A 168 37.93 0.07 4.98
C GLN A 168 36.89 -0.47 5.97
N HIS A 169 35.76 0.23 6.20
CA HIS A 169 34.78 -0.12 7.23
C HIS A 169 33.30 0.01 6.80
N SER A 170 33.00 0.06 5.50
CA SER A 170 31.66 -0.20 4.99
C SER A 170 31.37 -1.70 5.08
N ALA A 171 30.49 -2.10 6.01
CA ALA A 171 30.04 -3.49 6.15
C ALA A 171 29.06 -3.90 5.03
N ASP A 172 28.28 -2.94 4.52
CA ASP A 172 27.51 -3.11 3.29
C ASP A 172 28.42 -3.00 2.07
N GLY A 173 28.27 -3.96 1.15
CA GLY A 173 29.03 -4.04 -0.11
C GLY A 173 28.59 -3.05 -1.19
N GLN A 174 27.89 -1.98 -0.84
CA GLN A 174 27.48 -0.93 -1.76
C GLN A 174 28.59 0.14 -1.86
N GLY A 175 29.00 0.45 -3.09
CA GLY A 175 29.91 1.57 -3.34
C GLY A 175 29.23 2.92 -3.13
N GLU A 176 30.02 4.00 -3.04
CA GLU A 176 29.48 5.36 -3.12
C GLU A 176 28.81 5.55 -4.49
N LEU A 177 27.48 5.67 -4.51
CA LEU A 177 26.69 5.90 -5.72
C LEU A 177 27.12 7.20 -6.42
N THR A 178 27.13 7.19 -7.74
CA THR A 178 27.31 8.40 -8.54
C THR A 178 26.11 9.35 -8.38
N PRO A 179 26.27 10.66 -8.67
CA PRO A 179 25.15 11.61 -8.66
C PRO A 179 24.01 11.27 -9.62
N GLU A 180 24.25 10.43 -10.63
CA GLU A 180 23.25 9.98 -11.60
C GLU A 180 22.42 8.82 -11.03
N GLU A 181 23.07 7.75 -10.54
CA GLU A 181 22.41 6.64 -9.82
C GLU A 181 21.64 7.14 -8.59
N ALA A 182 22.20 8.15 -7.88
CA ALA A 182 21.56 8.81 -6.75
C ALA A 182 20.23 9.48 -7.13
N ALA A 183 20.19 10.16 -8.28
CA ALA A 183 19.00 10.84 -8.79
C ALA A 183 17.97 9.87 -9.37
N GLU A 184 18.42 8.78 -10.01
CA GLU A 184 17.54 7.70 -10.46
C GLU A 184 16.86 7.00 -9.27
N GLN A 185 17.62 6.64 -8.23
CA GLN A 185 17.07 6.07 -6.99
C GLN A 185 16.02 6.99 -6.36
N ALA A 186 16.28 8.30 -6.32
CA ALA A 186 15.33 9.28 -5.80
C ALA A 186 14.06 9.41 -6.68
N ALA A 187 14.18 9.29 -8.00
CA ALA A 187 13.04 9.27 -8.91
C ALA A 187 12.18 8.01 -8.73
N VAL A 188 12.81 6.84 -8.59
CA VAL A 188 12.13 5.55 -8.32
C VAL A 188 11.40 5.60 -6.97
N MET A 189 12.06 6.11 -5.91
CA MET A 189 11.44 6.24 -4.59
C MET A 189 10.20 7.15 -4.62
N ARG A 190 10.26 8.28 -5.33
CA ARG A 190 9.11 9.18 -5.52
C ARG A 190 7.94 8.48 -6.23
N GLN A 191 8.22 7.76 -7.31
CA GLN A 191 7.19 6.99 -8.04
C GLN A 191 6.54 5.93 -7.14
N GLN A 192 7.35 5.21 -6.35
CA GLN A 192 6.85 4.19 -5.42
C GLN A 192 5.99 4.77 -4.30
N ILE A 193 6.38 5.91 -3.71
CA ILE A 193 5.58 6.65 -2.71
C ILE A 193 4.24 7.07 -3.31
N HIS A 194 4.24 7.69 -4.49
CA HIS A 194 3.00 8.14 -5.13
C HIS A 194 2.10 6.97 -5.57
N LEU A 195 2.65 5.88 -6.11
CA LEU A 195 1.89 4.69 -6.47
C LEU A 195 1.21 4.06 -5.25
N PHE A 196 1.95 3.96 -4.14
CA PHE A 196 1.44 3.39 -2.91
C PHE A 196 0.37 4.28 -2.25
N TRP A 197 0.58 5.60 -2.20
CA TRP A 197 -0.43 6.55 -1.73
C TRP A 197 -1.70 6.53 -2.61
N GLY A 198 -1.55 6.42 -3.93
CA GLY A 198 -2.67 6.27 -4.85
C GLY A 198 -3.50 5.01 -4.55
N ASN A 199 -2.85 3.85 -4.42
CA ASN A 199 -3.53 2.60 -4.05
C ASN A 199 -4.28 2.69 -2.72
N MET A 200 -3.70 3.37 -1.72
CA MET A 200 -4.33 3.58 -0.42
C MET A 200 -5.60 4.44 -0.50
N LEU A 201 -5.57 5.53 -1.27
CA LEU A 201 -6.74 6.40 -1.48
C LEU A 201 -7.83 5.72 -2.30
N PHE A 202 -7.46 4.92 -3.31
CA PHE A 202 -8.39 4.14 -4.13
C PHE A 202 -9.13 3.08 -3.29
N GLU A 203 -8.41 2.32 -2.46
CA GLU A 203 -9.03 1.33 -1.58
C GLU A 203 -9.92 1.99 -0.51
N ARG A 204 -9.50 3.15 0.01
CA ARG A 204 -10.33 3.97 0.90
C ARG A 204 -11.65 4.38 0.23
N SER A 205 -11.62 4.87 -1.02
CA SER A 205 -12.85 5.23 -1.74
C SER A 205 -13.75 4.03 -2.04
N GLN A 206 -13.19 2.84 -2.27
CA GLN A 206 -13.98 1.61 -2.41
C GLN A 206 -14.78 1.29 -1.13
N VAL A 207 -14.14 1.41 0.05
CA VAL A 207 -14.78 1.19 1.35
C VAL A 207 -15.84 2.25 1.64
N GLU A 208 -15.48 3.53 1.51
CA GLU A 208 -16.38 4.66 1.76
C GLU A 208 -17.61 4.64 0.84
N PHE A 209 -17.45 4.30 -0.44
CA PHE A 209 -18.57 4.11 -1.38
C PHE A 209 -19.52 2.99 -0.91
N LYS A 210 -18.99 1.84 -0.49
CA LYS A 210 -19.81 0.68 -0.09
C LYS A 210 -20.53 0.87 1.24
N LEU A 211 -19.95 1.64 2.15
CA LEU A 211 -20.55 2.00 3.43
C LEU A 211 -21.49 3.22 3.33
N VAL A 212 -21.46 3.95 2.20
CA VAL A 212 -22.20 5.21 1.98
C VAL A 212 -21.81 6.29 3.00
N VAL A 213 -20.50 6.40 3.27
CA VAL A 213 -19.90 7.38 4.19
C VAL A 213 -18.81 8.20 3.50
N GLY A 214 -18.38 9.30 4.14
CA GLY A 214 -17.25 10.11 3.67
C GLY A 214 -17.48 10.82 2.33
N ASP A 215 -16.38 11.25 1.71
CA ASP A 215 -16.35 11.78 0.36
C ASP A 215 -15.45 10.89 -0.50
N TRP A 216 -15.99 9.70 -0.81
CA TRP A 216 -15.30 8.70 -1.62
C TRP A 216 -14.87 9.23 -2.99
N LYS A 217 -15.57 10.23 -3.55
CA LYS A 217 -15.22 10.83 -4.84
C LYS A 217 -13.93 11.62 -4.73
N LYS A 218 -13.81 12.50 -3.73
CA LYS A 218 -12.57 13.23 -3.44
C LYS A 218 -11.38 12.28 -3.22
N ASN A 219 -11.59 11.16 -2.52
CA ASN A 219 -10.54 10.16 -2.32
C ASN A 219 -10.18 9.41 -3.62
N LEU A 220 -11.16 9.10 -4.47
CA LEU A 220 -10.94 8.51 -5.79
C LEU A 220 -10.20 9.48 -6.73
N ASP A 221 -10.59 10.74 -6.79
CA ASP A 221 -9.94 11.79 -7.60
C ASP A 221 -8.49 12.00 -7.13
N ALA A 222 -8.25 12.09 -5.82
CA ALA A 222 -6.92 12.19 -5.25
C ALA A 222 -6.07 10.92 -5.53
N SER A 223 -6.68 9.73 -5.60
CA SER A 223 -5.96 8.52 -6.03
C SER A 223 -5.46 8.63 -7.48
N VAL A 224 -6.27 9.20 -8.38
CA VAL A 224 -5.92 9.43 -9.78
C VAL A 224 -4.78 10.46 -9.91
N GLU A 225 -4.82 11.54 -9.14
CA GLU A 225 -3.70 12.50 -9.08
C GLU A 225 -2.40 11.82 -8.63
N ARG A 226 -2.46 10.97 -7.60
CA ARG A 226 -1.29 10.20 -7.13
C ARG A 226 -0.79 9.20 -8.15
N PHE A 227 -1.65 8.48 -8.88
CA PHE A 227 -1.22 7.59 -9.97
C PHE A 227 -0.54 8.35 -11.11
N LYS A 228 -1.00 9.57 -11.45
CA LYS A 228 -0.34 10.42 -12.46
C LYS A 228 1.02 10.92 -12.00
N LEU A 229 1.16 11.32 -10.73
CA LEU A 229 2.45 11.66 -10.14
C LEU A 229 3.41 10.46 -10.04
N ALA A 230 2.88 9.23 -9.97
CA ALA A 230 3.66 7.99 -10.04
C ALA A 230 4.10 7.60 -11.47
N GLY A 231 3.63 8.31 -12.50
CA GLY A 231 3.94 8.01 -13.91
C GLY A 231 3.09 6.89 -14.53
N ALA A 232 1.98 6.49 -13.91
CA ALA A 232 1.07 5.49 -14.49
C ALA A 232 0.39 6.02 -15.77
N SER A 233 0.15 5.15 -16.75
CA SER A 233 -0.51 5.56 -18.00
C SER A 233 -2.02 5.77 -17.80
N GLU A 234 -2.63 6.65 -18.60
CA GLU A 234 -4.10 6.84 -18.59
C GLU A 234 -4.86 5.53 -18.89
N SER A 235 -4.24 4.59 -19.62
CA SER A 235 -4.76 3.23 -19.85
C SER A 235 -4.75 2.36 -18.58
N ASP A 236 -3.70 2.43 -17.77
CA ASP A 236 -3.61 1.70 -16.50
C ASP A 236 -4.60 2.29 -15.48
N ILE A 237 -4.63 3.62 -15.36
CA ILE A 237 -5.57 4.36 -14.52
C ILE A 237 -7.02 4.03 -14.94
N SER A 238 -7.34 4.07 -16.23
CA SER A 238 -8.68 3.67 -16.72
C SER A 238 -9.03 2.22 -16.37
N THR A 239 -8.05 1.32 -16.37
CA THR A 239 -8.25 -0.09 -16.02
C THR A 239 -8.49 -0.28 -14.53
N VAL A 240 -7.75 0.43 -13.67
CA VAL A 240 -7.98 0.45 -12.21
C VAL A 240 -9.36 1.05 -11.89
N LEU A 241 -9.71 2.19 -12.49
CA LEU A 241 -10.99 2.86 -12.26
C LEU A 241 -12.21 2.02 -12.65
N LYS A 242 -12.14 1.20 -13.70
CA LYS A 242 -13.24 0.28 -14.06
C LYS A 242 -13.60 -0.71 -12.96
N ASN A 243 -12.61 -1.14 -12.17
CA ASN A 243 -12.81 -2.08 -11.08
C ASN A 243 -13.44 -1.43 -9.83
N HIS A 244 -13.45 -0.10 -9.73
CA HIS A 244 -14.02 0.61 -8.59
C HIS A 244 -15.51 0.30 -8.44
N PHE A 245 -15.95 0.01 -7.21
CA PHE A 245 -17.31 -0.46 -6.93
C PHE A 245 -18.45 0.43 -7.46
N SER A 246 -18.23 1.74 -7.64
CA SER A 246 -19.22 2.64 -8.25
C SER A 246 -19.60 2.23 -9.69
N ASN A 247 -18.63 1.68 -10.43
CA ASN A 247 -18.74 1.45 -11.87
C ASN A 247 -19.30 0.05 -12.16
N ALA A 248 -19.02 -0.91 -11.27
CA ALA A 248 -19.66 -2.22 -11.24
C ALA A 248 -21.18 -2.13 -10.96
N VAL A 249 -21.65 -1.11 -10.22
CA VAL A 249 -23.09 -0.87 -10.04
C VAL A 249 -23.72 -0.40 -11.35
N SER A 250 -23.14 0.59 -12.03
CA SER A 250 -23.69 1.09 -13.31
C SER A 250 -23.79 0.02 -14.39
N GLU A 251 -22.81 -0.88 -14.54
CA GLU A 251 -22.92 -2.00 -15.51
C GLU A 251 -24.09 -2.96 -15.20
N SER A 252 -24.46 -3.08 -13.91
CA SER A 252 -25.60 -3.91 -13.49
C SER A 252 -26.95 -3.22 -13.70
N GLU A 253 -26.97 -1.89 -13.70
CA GLU A 253 -28.15 -1.08 -13.95
C GLU A 253 -28.40 -0.86 -15.45
N GLU A 254 -27.36 -0.66 -16.27
CA GLU A 254 -27.48 -0.60 -17.74
C GLU A 254 -28.12 -1.88 -18.31
N LYS A 255 -27.69 -3.05 -17.82
CA LYS A 255 -28.30 -4.36 -18.16
C LYS A 255 -29.76 -4.50 -17.72
N LYS A 256 -30.25 -3.62 -16.85
CA LYS A 256 -31.63 -3.57 -16.33
C LYS A 256 -32.50 -2.52 -17.03
N VAL A 257 -31.89 -1.61 -17.81
CA VAL A 257 -32.55 -0.50 -18.54
C VAL A 257 -32.84 -0.87 -20.01
N MET A 258 -32.62 -2.13 -20.41
CA MET A 258 -33.11 -2.71 -21.67
C MET A 258 -34.46 -3.43 -21.47
N PRO A 259 -35.61 -2.76 -21.65
CA PRO A 259 -36.91 -3.44 -21.68
C PRO A 259 -37.04 -4.27 -22.96
N SER A 260 -37.39 -5.55 -22.82
CA SER A 260 -37.69 -6.44 -23.96
C SER A 260 -39.06 -6.12 -24.57
N GLY A 261 -39.12 -5.06 -25.38
CA GLY A 261 -40.32 -4.66 -26.12
C GLY A 261 -40.81 -5.78 -27.04
N THR A 262 -42.08 -6.17 -26.92
CA THR A 262 -42.67 -7.32 -27.61
C THR A 262 -43.97 -6.93 -28.33
N GLY A 263 -44.14 -7.36 -29.58
CA GLY A 263 -45.37 -7.21 -30.38
C GLY A 263 -45.25 -6.23 -31.58
N SER A 264 -45.97 -6.40 -32.68
CA SER A 264 -46.95 -7.46 -32.99
C SER A 264 -47.22 -7.68 -34.50
N SER A 265 -47.29 -8.97 -34.87
CA SER A 265 -48.14 -9.67 -35.86
C SER A 265 -48.78 -9.00 -37.09
N GLN A 266 -48.63 -9.66 -38.25
CA GLN A 266 -49.62 -9.95 -39.33
C GLN A 266 -49.19 -11.30 -39.97
N THR A 267 -49.96 -12.41 -40.02
CA THR A 267 -51.16 -12.75 -40.84
C THR A 267 -50.96 -12.57 -42.35
N SER A 268 -51.18 -13.52 -43.26
CA SER A 268 -51.71 -14.93 -43.26
C SER A 268 -51.06 -15.70 -44.45
N ASP A 269 -51.30 -16.96 -44.87
CA ASP A 269 -52.50 -17.83 -44.98
C ASP A 269 -52.17 -19.34 -45.19
N ASN A 270 -53.05 -20.22 -44.68
CA ASN A 270 -53.62 -21.46 -45.25
C ASN A 270 -52.82 -22.63 -45.91
N ILE A 271 -53.22 -23.86 -45.50
CA ILE A 271 -53.57 -25.05 -46.33
C ILE A 271 -52.44 -25.76 -47.09
N ASP A 272 -52.17 -27.07 -46.93
CA ASP A 272 -52.71 -28.15 -46.06
C ASP A 272 -51.54 -29.11 -45.66
N ASP A 273 -51.57 -30.41 -45.32
CA ASP A 273 -52.47 -31.57 -45.52
C ASP A 273 -52.17 -32.66 -44.42
N GLU A 274 -52.89 -33.79 -44.39
CA GLU A 274 -52.93 -34.77 -43.27
C GLU A 274 -52.31 -36.16 -43.58
N SER A 275 -52.12 -36.99 -42.53
CA SER A 275 -51.92 -38.46 -42.55
C SER A 275 -50.54 -39.00 -43.03
N VAL A 276 -50.10 -40.24 -42.76
CA VAL A 276 -50.70 -41.45 -42.11
C VAL A 276 -49.78 -42.01 -41.02
N VAL A 277 -50.34 -42.72 -40.03
CA VAL A 277 -49.61 -43.53 -39.02
C VAL A 277 -49.64 -45.01 -39.40
N GLU A 278 -48.50 -45.73 -39.36
CA GLU A 278 -48.43 -47.12 -38.87
C GLU A 278 -47.00 -47.70 -38.76
N SER A 279 -46.85 -48.66 -37.83
CA SER A 279 -45.76 -49.64 -37.62
C SER A 279 -44.33 -49.11 -37.37
#